data_AF-A0A6A0AQC5-F1
#
_entry.id   AF-A0A6A0AQC5-F1
#
_cell.length_a   1.000
_cell.length_b   1.000
_cell.length_c   1.000
_cell.angle_alpha   90.00
_cell.angle_beta   90.00
_cell.angle_gamma   90.00
#
_symmetry.space_group_name_H-M   'P 1'
#
loop_
_entity.id
_entity.type
_entity.pdbx_description
1 polymer ?
#
loop_
_entity_poly.entity_id
_entity_poly.type
_entity_poly.pdbx_seq_one_letter_code
_entity_poly.pdbx_strand_id
1 'polypeptide(L)'
;MISEASRHCTVELQALPPRIGQIRRIVSAQLRYWQLDRLIDQAALGVTELLTNVHRHAQPDKLCTVEMELLFDRLTVSVHDHDPRIPMLGSAGPLETTGRGLALVEAVSESWGVRPKGDDGKAVWFTLPTALPPPAGPSPYAADTVFGKATTAFPVVGAEPRDRAPARAAATT
;
A
#
# COMPACT_ATOMS: atom_id res chain seq x y z
N MET A 1 -18.08 30.05 -13.58
CA MET A 1 -16.98 29.67 -12.68
C MET A 1 -17.58 28.71 -11.67
N ILE A 2 -17.61 27.42 -11.99
CA ILE A 2 -18.30 26.43 -11.16
C ILE A 2 -17.27 25.98 -10.13
N SER A 3 -17.37 26.49 -8.90
CA SER A 3 -16.66 25.89 -7.77
C SER A 3 -17.24 24.49 -7.58
N GLU A 4 -16.53 23.47 -8.04
CA GLU A 4 -16.87 22.10 -7.69
C GLU A 4 -16.84 21.96 -6.18
N ALA A 5 -17.96 21.51 -5.61
CA ALA A 5 -18.12 21.40 -4.17
C ALA A 5 -17.22 20.26 -3.66
N SER A 6 -16.03 20.62 -3.16
CA SER A 6 -15.22 19.71 -2.36
C SER A 6 -16.07 19.19 -1.20
N ARG A 7 -16.13 17.87 -1.04
CA ARG A 7 -16.78 17.25 0.11
C ARG A 7 -15.71 16.75 1.05
N HIS A 8 -15.85 17.10 2.32
CA HIS A 8 -14.86 16.78 3.33
C HIS A 8 -15.56 16.26 4.59
N CYS A 9 -14.94 15.29 5.25
CA CYS A 9 -15.39 14.74 6.53
C CYS A 9 -14.18 14.39 7.38
N THR A 10 -14.20 14.81 8.64
CA THR A 10 -13.12 14.55 9.60
C THR A 10 -13.70 13.95 10.87
N VAL A 11 -13.01 12.94 11.41
CA VAL A 11 -13.37 12.25 12.64
C VAL A 11 -12.12 12.05 13.49
N GLU A 12 -12.13 12.64 14.68
CA GLU A 12 -11.10 12.41 15.68
C GLU A 12 -11.46 11.21 16.54
N LEU A 13 -10.46 10.38 16.86
CA LEU A 13 -10.66 9.21 17.68
C LEU A 13 -9.37 8.76 18.36
N GLN A 14 -9.55 7.85 19.31
CA GLN A 14 -8.47 6.99 19.77
C GLN A 14 -8.56 5.64 19.04
N ALA A 15 -7.48 5.22 18.36
CA ALA A 15 -7.41 3.98 17.59
C ALA A 15 -7.38 2.74 18.51
N LEU A 16 -8.52 2.43 19.13
CA LEU A 16 -8.76 1.23 19.93
C LEU A 16 -9.67 0.27 19.15
N PRO A 17 -9.54 -1.06 19.31
CA PRO A 17 -10.29 -2.02 18.48
C PRO A 17 -11.81 -1.77 18.38
N PRO A 18 -12.53 -1.43 19.47
CA PRO A 18 -13.95 -1.09 19.37
C PRO A 18 -14.23 0.18 18.55
N ARG A 19 -13.34 1.19 18.65
CA ARG A 19 -13.45 2.46 17.90
C ARG A 19 -13.14 2.26 16.42
N ILE A 20 -12.19 1.40 16.06
CA ILE A 20 -11.91 1.06 14.65
C ILE A 20 -13.16 0.51 13.96
N GLY A 21 -13.88 -0.41 14.62
CA GLY A 21 -15.15 -0.93 14.11
C GLY A 21 -16.24 0.15 13.97
N GLN A 22 -16.23 1.19 14.79
CA GLN A 22 -17.14 2.33 14.65
C GLN A 22 -16.75 3.21 13.47
N ILE A 23 -15.47 3.55 13.30
CA ILE A 23 -14.99 4.33 12.15
C ILE A 23 -15.32 3.63 10.85
N ARG A 24 -15.15 2.32 10.76
CA ARG A 24 -15.53 1.56 9.55
C ARG A 24 -16.99 1.83 9.15
N ARG A 25 -17.90 1.83 10.13
CA ARG A 25 -19.32 2.13 9.89
C ARG A 25 -19.56 3.58 9.50
N ILE A 26 -18.84 4.52 10.12
CA ILE A 26 -18.93 5.96 9.80
C ILE A 26 -18.45 6.21 8.38
N VAL A 27 -17.30 5.67 7.98
CA VAL A 27 -16.77 5.75 6.61
C VAL A 27 -17.78 5.17 5.61
N SER A 28 -18.34 3.99 5.87
CA SER A 28 -19.36 3.41 5.00
C SER A 28 -20.60 4.31 4.89
N ALA A 29 -21.09 4.87 6.00
CA ALA A 29 -22.24 5.76 5.99
C ALA A 29 -21.95 7.07 5.22
N GLN A 30 -20.77 7.64 5.41
CA GLN A 30 -20.33 8.84 4.71
C GLN A 30 -20.25 8.63 3.20
N LEU A 31 -19.72 7.48 2.76
CA LEU A 31 -19.66 7.15 1.34
C LEU A 31 -21.04 6.93 0.72
N ARG A 32 -21.99 6.33 1.44
CA ARG A 32 -23.40 6.26 0.97
C ARG A 32 -24.00 7.64 0.83
N TYR A 33 -23.78 8.53 1.80
CA TYR A 33 -24.23 9.91 1.73
C TYR A 33 -23.62 10.66 0.52
N TRP A 34 -22.38 10.33 0.16
CA TRP A 34 -21.72 10.87 -1.03
C TRP A 34 -22.05 10.13 -2.34
N GLN A 35 -22.88 9.08 -2.30
CA GLN A 35 -23.26 8.23 -3.45
C GLN A 35 -22.06 7.49 -4.07
N LEU A 36 -21.13 7.05 -3.21
CA LEU A 36 -19.90 6.32 -3.56
C LEU A 36 -19.93 4.88 -3.03
N ASP A 37 -21.09 4.23 -3.07
CA ASP A 37 -21.34 2.90 -2.50
C ASP A 37 -20.31 1.84 -2.92
N ARG A 38 -19.87 1.90 -4.18
CA ARG A 38 -18.87 1.00 -4.75
C ARG A 38 -17.50 1.06 -4.08
N LEU A 39 -17.16 2.18 -3.44
CA LEU A 39 -15.87 2.39 -2.79
C LEU A 39 -15.87 1.96 -1.33
N ILE A 40 -17.04 1.56 -0.79
CA ILE A 40 -17.20 1.27 0.64
C ILE A 40 -16.23 0.19 1.11
N ASP A 41 -16.13 -0.93 0.39
CA ASP A 41 -15.32 -2.07 0.84
C ASP A 41 -13.82 -1.73 0.82
N GLN A 42 -13.35 -1.07 -0.25
CA GLN A 42 -11.96 -0.64 -0.38
C GLN A 42 -11.59 0.42 0.67
N ALA A 43 -12.44 1.44 0.86
CA ALA A 43 -12.20 2.48 1.85
C ALA A 43 -12.26 1.96 3.29
N ALA A 44 -13.23 1.08 3.59
CA ALA A 44 -13.39 0.44 4.88
C ALA A 44 -12.19 -0.47 5.23
N LEU A 45 -11.66 -1.20 4.25
CA LEU A 45 -10.46 -2.01 4.43
C LEU A 45 -9.23 -1.10 4.66
N GLY A 46 -8.99 -0.15 3.76
CA GLY A 46 -7.84 0.76 3.86
C GLY A 46 -7.80 1.52 5.18
N VAL A 47 -8.92 2.10 5.62
CA VAL A 47 -8.97 2.82 6.91
C VAL A 47 -8.76 1.88 8.10
N THR A 48 -9.24 0.63 8.02
CA THR A 48 -9.04 -0.36 9.09
C THR A 48 -7.57 -0.72 9.23
N GLU A 49 -6.86 -0.93 8.12
CA GLU A 49 -5.43 -1.23 8.14
C GLU A 49 -4.61 -0.05 8.66
N LEU A 50 -4.92 1.18 8.23
CA LEU A 50 -4.25 2.38 8.74
C LEU A 50 -4.49 2.59 10.24
N LEU A 51 -5.73 2.46 10.71
CA LEU A 51 -6.04 2.58 12.14
C LEU A 51 -5.43 1.44 12.96
N THR A 52 -5.32 0.24 12.40
CA THR A 52 -4.63 -0.88 13.05
C THR A 52 -3.14 -0.60 13.18
N ASN A 53 -2.52 0.03 12.18
CA ASN A 53 -1.14 0.49 12.27
C ASN A 53 -0.96 1.54 13.38
N VAL A 54 -1.85 2.54 13.47
CA VAL A 54 -1.83 3.51 14.58
C VAL A 54 -1.97 2.79 15.92
N HIS A 55 -2.97 1.92 16.06
CA HIS A 55 -3.21 1.15 17.28
C HIS A 55 -1.96 0.39 17.74
N ARG A 56 -1.28 -0.28 16.81
CA ARG A 56 -0.11 -1.11 17.12
C ARG A 56 1.16 -0.30 17.38
N HIS A 57 1.39 0.75 16.60
CA HIS A 57 2.70 1.37 16.51
C HIS A 57 2.79 2.77 17.11
N ALA A 58 1.73 3.60 17.04
CA ALA A 58 1.80 5.00 17.46
C ALA A 58 2.09 5.15 18.96
N GLN A 59 2.99 6.04 19.32
CA GLN A 59 3.35 6.41 20.69
C GLN A 59 3.46 7.94 20.78
N PRO A 60 3.20 8.55 21.95
CA PRO A 60 2.83 7.93 23.23
C PRO A 60 1.35 7.56 23.32
N ASP A 61 0.48 8.27 22.61
CA ASP A 61 -0.96 8.03 22.58
C ASP A 61 -1.42 7.42 21.24
N LYS A 62 -2.67 6.96 21.21
CA LYS A 62 -3.32 6.39 20.02
C LYS A 62 -4.31 7.37 19.41
N LEU A 63 -4.15 8.67 19.70
CA LEU A 63 -5.02 9.70 19.16
C LEU A 63 -4.68 9.88 17.69
N CYS A 64 -5.72 9.94 16.87
CA CYS A 64 -5.58 10.12 15.45
C CYS A 64 -6.83 10.76 14.86
N THR A 65 -6.65 11.31 13.67
CA THR A 65 -7.71 11.96 12.92
C THR A 65 -7.86 11.25 11.58
N VAL A 66 -9.05 10.73 11.32
CA VAL A 66 -9.42 10.21 10.00
C VAL A 66 -10.06 11.33 9.22
N GLU A 67 -9.52 11.61 8.05
CA GLU A 67 -9.99 12.62 7.13
C GLU A 67 -10.34 11.96 5.79
N MET A 68 -11.49 12.36 5.24
CA MET A 68 -11.97 11.95 3.92
C MET A 68 -12.18 13.21 3.11
N GLU A 69 -11.57 13.27 1.93
CA GLU A 69 -11.72 14.37 0.99
C GLU A 69 -12.10 13.82 -0.38
N LEU A 70 -13.20 14.32 -0.93
CA LEU A 70 -13.62 14.06 -2.29
C LEU A 70 -13.36 15.31 -3.12
N LEU A 71 -12.38 15.21 -4.02
CA LEU A 71 -12.00 16.27 -4.94
C LEU A 71 -11.98 15.70 -6.37
N PHE A 72 -12.75 16.32 -7.27
CA PHE A 72 -12.98 15.83 -8.63
C PHE A 72 -13.42 14.35 -8.64
N ASP A 73 -12.63 13.51 -9.31
CA ASP A 73 -12.86 12.08 -9.48
C ASP A 73 -12.08 11.22 -8.48
N ARG A 74 -11.63 11.80 -7.36
CA ARG A 74 -10.73 11.14 -6.42
C ARG A 74 -11.19 11.30 -4.98
N LEU A 75 -11.39 10.15 -4.32
CA LEU A 75 -11.55 10.08 -2.87
C LEU A 75 -10.16 9.86 -2.24
N THR A 76 -9.75 10.76 -1.36
CA THR A 76 -8.57 10.61 -0.50
C THR A 76 -9.02 10.29 0.91
N VAL A 77 -8.42 9.28 1.52
CA VAL A 77 -8.59 8.97 2.95
C VAL A 77 -7.24 9.07 3.62
N SER A 78 -7.13 9.91 4.64
CA SER A 78 -5.93 10.14 5.43
C SER A 78 -6.16 9.78 6.90
N VAL A 79 -5.14 9.22 7.54
CA VAL A 79 -5.07 9.02 8.98
C VAL A 79 -3.85 9.76 9.50
N HIS A 80 -4.10 10.76 10.33
CA HIS A 80 -3.08 11.58 10.99
C HIS A 80 -2.86 11.05 12.40
N ASP A 81 -1.62 10.77 12.79
CA ASP A 81 -1.25 10.41 14.15
C ASP A 81 -0.05 11.24 14.62
N HIS A 82 0.17 11.32 15.93
CA HIS A 82 1.20 12.15 16.54
C HIS A 82 2.60 11.51 16.56
N ASP A 83 2.78 10.35 15.92
CA ASP A 83 4.04 9.62 15.93
C ASP A 83 4.83 9.89 14.62
N PRO A 84 6.02 10.52 14.69
CA PRO A 84 6.76 10.89 13.49
C PRO A 84 7.39 9.68 12.77
N ARG A 85 7.39 8.48 13.36
CA ARG A 85 7.99 7.29 12.76
C ARG A 85 7.25 6.87 11.50
N ILE A 86 7.96 6.91 10.37
CA ILE A 86 7.42 6.54 9.06
C ILE A 86 7.21 5.02 9.01
N PRO A 87 6.01 4.55 8.64
CA PRO A 87 5.76 3.13 8.52
C PRO A 87 6.50 2.59 7.30
N MET A 88 7.21 1.47 7.49
CA MET A 88 7.90 0.79 6.41
C MET A 88 7.00 -0.31 5.83
N LEU A 89 7.01 -0.46 4.50
CA LEU A 89 6.34 -1.57 3.85
C LEU A 89 7.10 -2.86 4.20
N GLY A 90 6.53 -3.67 5.08
CA GLY A 90 7.15 -4.92 5.52
C GLY A 90 6.98 -6.02 4.48
N SER A 91 8.04 -6.81 4.23
CA SER A 91 7.88 -8.14 3.64
C SER A 91 7.33 -9.07 4.71
N ALA A 92 6.00 -9.12 4.86
CA ALA A 92 5.38 -10.18 5.64
C ALA A 92 5.64 -11.52 4.94
N GLY A 93 6.28 -12.47 5.63
CA GLY A 93 6.41 -13.83 5.12
C GLY A 93 5.04 -14.48 4.88
N PRO A 94 4.94 -15.56 4.06
CA PRO A 94 3.66 -16.20 3.72
C PRO A 94 2.81 -16.63 4.92
N LEU A 95 3.46 -16.92 6.06
CA LEU A 95 2.85 -17.35 7.32
C LEU A 95 2.77 -16.22 8.37
N GLU A 96 3.37 -15.06 8.12
CA GLU A 96 3.31 -13.94 9.05
C GLU A 96 2.02 -13.16 8.90
N THR A 97 1.32 -12.97 10.02
CA THR A 97 0.08 -12.20 10.10
C THR A 97 0.33 -10.71 10.35
N THR A 98 1.58 -10.33 10.63
CA THR A 98 2.01 -8.97 10.94
C THR A 98 2.72 -8.35 9.75
N GLY A 99 2.50 -7.05 9.49
CA GLY A 99 3.18 -6.32 8.41
C GLY A 99 2.46 -6.29 7.06
N ARG A 100 1.31 -6.96 6.91
CA ARG A 100 0.51 -6.93 5.66
C ARG A 100 -0.31 -5.65 5.47
N GLY A 101 -0.51 -4.85 6.51
CA GLY A 101 -1.48 -3.75 6.47
C GLY A 101 -1.21 -2.73 5.36
N LEU A 102 0.04 -2.29 5.19
CA LEU A 102 0.39 -1.38 4.09
C LEU A 102 0.33 -2.05 2.72
N ALA A 103 0.67 -3.33 2.60
CA ALA A 103 0.54 -4.08 1.35
C ALA A 103 -0.94 -4.24 0.93
N LEU A 104 -1.85 -4.38 1.90
CA LEU A 104 -3.30 -4.37 1.64
C LEU A 104 -3.78 -3.00 1.18
N VAL A 105 -3.31 -1.91 1.83
CA VAL A 105 -3.61 -0.53 1.40
C VAL A 105 -3.11 -0.30 -0.03
N GLU A 106 -1.89 -0.73 -0.34
CA GLU A 106 -1.31 -0.66 -1.69
C GLU A 106 -2.17 -1.44 -2.71
N ALA A 107 -2.57 -2.66 -2.39
CA ALA A 107 -3.34 -3.50 -3.29
C ALA A 107 -4.75 -2.97 -3.61
N VAL A 108 -5.37 -2.22 -2.69
CA VAL A 108 -6.75 -1.73 -2.86
C VAL A 108 -6.86 -0.28 -3.30
N SER A 109 -5.75 0.46 -3.32
CA SER A 109 -5.73 1.89 -3.65
C SER A 109 -5.14 2.14 -5.03
N GLU A 110 -5.47 3.29 -5.62
CA GLU A 110 -4.80 3.76 -6.84
C GLU A 110 -3.42 4.34 -6.54
N SER A 111 -3.32 5.05 -5.42
CA SER A 111 -2.05 5.50 -4.86
C SER A 111 -2.17 5.67 -3.36
N TRP A 112 -1.05 5.53 -2.66
CA TRP A 112 -0.95 5.76 -1.22
C TRP A 112 0.40 6.39 -0.90
N GLY A 113 0.53 6.93 0.30
CA GLY A 113 1.81 7.49 0.75
C GLY A 113 1.78 7.99 2.18
N VAL A 114 2.87 8.63 2.57
CA VAL A 114 3.06 9.23 3.89
C VAL A 114 3.45 10.69 3.72
N ARG A 115 2.80 11.58 4.47
CA ARG A 115 3.13 13.00 4.57
C ARG A 115 3.64 13.26 6.00
N PRO A 116 4.96 13.39 6.21
CA PRO A 116 5.51 13.77 7.50
C PRO A 116 5.07 15.19 7.89
N LYS A 117 4.85 15.43 9.18
CA LYS A 117 4.57 16.76 9.75
C LYS A 117 5.66 17.18 10.75
N GLY A 118 6.92 16.86 10.43
CA GLY A 118 8.03 17.05 11.37
C GLY A 118 7.83 16.19 12.63
N ASP A 119 8.07 16.79 13.79
CA ASP A 119 7.93 16.11 15.09
C ASP A 119 6.47 16.00 15.57
N ASP A 120 5.53 16.68 14.91
CA ASP A 120 4.09 16.64 15.25
C ASP A 120 3.39 15.38 14.73
N GLY A 121 4.13 14.51 14.07
CA GLY A 121 3.68 13.21 13.61
C GLY A 121 3.62 13.07 12.08
N LYS A 122 2.63 12.33 11.59
CA LYS A 122 2.51 12.00 10.16
C LYS A 122 1.06 11.78 9.73
N ALA A 123 0.83 11.90 8.43
CA ALA A 123 -0.40 11.46 7.79
C ALA A 123 -0.10 10.31 6.82
N VAL A 124 -0.69 9.14 7.04
CA VAL A 124 -0.69 8.07 6.05
C VAL A 124 -2.00 8.16 5.27
N TRP A 125 -1.92 8.12 3.95
CA TRP A 125 -3.08 8.35 3.08
C TRP A 125 -3.13 7.36 1.94
N PHE A 126 -4.33 7.15 1.41
CA PHE A 126 -4.57 6.43 0.16
C PHE A 126 -5.69 7.09 -0.64
N THR A 127 -5.73 6.79 -1.94
CA THR A 127 -6.71 7.34 -2.87
C THR A 127 -7.47 6.25 -3.61
N LEU A 128 -8.72 6.53 -3.92
CA LEU A 128 -9.62 5.68 -4.69
C LEU A 128 -10.27 6.49 -5.83
N PRO A 129 -10.33 5.95 -7.05
CA PRO A 129 -10.98 6.62 -8.18
C PRO A 129 -12.50 6.52 -8.06
N THR A 130 -13.20 7.64 -8.19
CA THR A 130 -14.67 7.71 -8.19
C THR A 130 -15.29 7.57 -9.58
N ALA A 131 -14.49 7.69 -10.64
CA ALA A 131 -14.82 7.24 -11.98
C ALA A 131 -14.48 5.75 -12.15
N LEU A 132 -15.28 5.01 -12.92
CA LEU A 132 -14.88 3.65 -13.29
C LEU A 132 -13.66 3.80 -14.23
N PRO A 133 -12.54 3.08 -14.04
CA PRO A 133 -11.58 2.97 -15.11
C PRO A 133 -12.32 2.46 -16.36
N PRO A 134 -12.07 3.00 -17.56
CA PRO A 134 -12.70 2.48 -18.76
C PRO A 134 -12.49 0.96 -18.79
N PRO A 135 -13.50 0.16 -19.19
CA PRO A 135 -13.35 -1.29 -19.24
C PRO A 135 -12.06 -1.56 -20.01
N ALA A 136 -11.15 -2.32 -19.41
CA ALA A 136 -9.90 -2.68 -20.05
C ALA A 136 -10.27 -3.27 -21.40
N GLY A 137 -10.04 -2.51 -22.48
CA GLY A 137 -10.17 -3.03 -23.82
C GLY A 137 -9.32 -4.29 -23.91
N PRO A 138 -9.70 -5.27 -24.74
CA PRO A 138 -8.93 -6.51 -24.85
C PRO A 138 -7.45 -6.15 -25.02
N SER A 139 -6.63 -6.56 -24.07
CA SER A 139 -5.19 -6.35 -24.14
C SER A 139 -4.73 -6.92 -25.48
N PRO A 140 -4.00 -6.15 -26.31
CA PRO A 140 -3.41 -6.68 -27.55
C PRO A 140 -2.37 -7.79 -27.28
N TYR A 141 -2.05 -8.05 -26.00
CA TYR A 141 -1.19 -9.16 -25.56
C TYR A 141 -1.94 -10.39 -25.02
N ALA A 142 -3.27 -10.45 -25.14
CA ALA A 142 -4.03 -11.67 -24.84
C ALA A 142 -4.08 -12.61 -26.08
N ALA A 143 -2.91 -12.93 -26.62
CA ALA A 143 -2.74 -14.07 -27.52
C ALA A 143 -1.53 -14.87 -27.04
N ASP A 144 -1.76 -16.18 -26.90
CA ASP A 144 -0.78 -17.25 -26.68
C ASP A 144 -0.36 -17.55 -25.23
N THR A 145 -1.32 -18.04 -24.43
CA THR A 145 -0.98 -19.07 -23.42
C THR A 145 -1.78 -20.33 -23.70
N VAL A 146 -1.24 -21.15 -24.59
CA VAL A 146 -1.63 -22.54 -24.77
C VAL A 146 -0.37 -23.39 -24.54
N PHE A 147 -0.50 -24.33 -23.59
CA PHE A 147 0.41 -25.42 -23.19
C PHE A 147 1.67 -25.14 -22.35
N GLY A 148 1.75 -25.85 -21.20
CA GLY A 148 2.96 -26.56 -20.83
C GLY A 148 3.59 -26.21 -19.48
N LYS A 149 3.31 -27.03 -18.45
CA LYS A 149 4.27 -27.22 -17.34
C LYS A 149 5.61 -27.68 -17.91
N ALA A 150 6.70 -27.02 -17.55
CA ALA A 150 8.01 -27.66 -17.40
C ALA A 150 8.92 -26.81 -16.51
N THR A 151 9.23 -27.35 -15.33
CA THR A 151 10.43 -27.03 -14.57
C THR A 151 11.66 -27.29 -15.45
N THR A 152 12.57 -26.33 -15.56
CA THR A 152 13.97 -26.61 -15.92
C THR A 152 14.93 -25.78 -15.09
N ALA A 153 15.89 -26.52 -14.53
CA ALA A 153 16.94 -26.09 -13.65
C ALA A 153 18.00 -25.22 -14.35
N PHE A 154 18.71 -24.42 -13.56
CA PHE A 154 19.89 -23.65 -13.97
C PHE A 154 21.03 -24.58 -14.42
N PRO A 155 21.71 -24.32 -15.56
CA PRO A 155 22.91 -25.07 -15.93
C PRO A 155 24.16 -24.49 -15.27
N VAL A 156 24.99 -25.40 -14.76
CA VAL A 156 26.39 -25.18 -14.35
C VAL A 156 27.24 -24.91 -15.60
N VAL A 157 28.07 -23.87 -15.57
CA VAL A 157 29.05 -23.56 -16.63
C VAL A 157 30.43 -24.10 -16.24
N GLY A 158 30.93 -25.03 -17.05
CA GLY A 158 32.33 -25.43 -17.24
C GLY A 158 32.40 -26.08 -18.63
N ALA A 159 33.47 -26.05 -19.42
CA ALA A 159 34.85 -25.60 -19.30
C ALA A 159 35.28 -25.08 -20.70
N GLU A 160 36.51 -24.64 -20.95
CA GLU A 160 37.58 -25.44 -21.61
C GLU A 160 38.71 -24.47 -22.10
N PRO A 161 39.90 -24.98 -22.52
CA PRO A 161 41.20 -24.49 -22.07
C PRO A 161 42.02 -23.80 -23.17
N ARG A 162 43.16 -23.21 -22.80
CA ARG A 162 44.25 -22.88 -23.73
C ARG A 162 45.58 -23.37 -23.20
N ASP A 163 46.20 -24.20 -24.02
CA ASP A 163 47.51 -24.83 -23.84
C ASP A 163 48.65 -23.91 -24.32
N ARG A 164 49.74 -23.84 -23.53
CA ARG A 164 51.17 -23.94 -23.90
C ARG A 164 52.08 -23.08 -23.00
N ALA A 165 52.92 -23.80 -22.25
CA ALA A 165 54.16 -23.34 -21.60
C ALA A 165 55.30 -23.13 -22.66
N PRO A 166 56.57 -22.81 -22.31
CA PRO A 166 57.18 -22.72 -20.97
C PRO A 166 58.20 -21.56 -20.74
N ALA A 167 58.64 -21.41 -19.47
CA ALA A 167 60.05 -21.54 -19.03
C ALA A 167 60.58 -20.47 -18.05
N ARG A 168 61.17 -20.99 -16.95
CA ARG A 168 62.26 -20.45 -16.09
C ARG A 168 61.93 -19.25 -15.18
N ALA A 169 62.49 -19.09 -13.98
CA ALA A 169 63.31 -19.89 -13.05
C ALA A 169 63.51 -19.03 -11.78
N ALA A 170 63.75 -19.68 -10.61
CA ALA A 170 64.51 -19.18 -9.44
C ALA A 170 64.01 -17.88 -8.74
N ALA A 171 64.20 -17.61 -7.45
CA ALA A 171 64.67 -18.31 -6.26
C ALA A 171 64.29 -17.42 -5.05
N THR A 172 64.15 -18.06 -3.90
CA THR A 172 64.38 -17.61 -2.52
C THR A 172 64.77 -16.15 -2.28
N THR A 173 64.05 -15.47 -1.36
CA THR A 173 64.55 -15.00 -0.05
C THR A 173 63.37 -14.73 0.85
#